data_AF-A0A832N9L6-F1
#
_entry.id   AF-A0A832N9L6-F1
#
_cell.length_a   1.000
_cell.length_b   1.000
_cell.length_c   1.000
_cell.angle_alpha   90.00
_cell.angle_beta   90.00
_cell.angle_gamma   90.00
#
_symmetry.space_group_name_H-M   'P 1'
#
loop_
_entity.id
_entity.type
_entity.pdbx_description
1 polymer ?
#
loop_
_entity_poly.entity_id
_entity_poly.type
_entity_poly.pdbx_seq_one_letter_code
_entity_poly.pdbx_strand_id
1 'polypeptide(L)'
;MEAAGVDYLPIKGVRRWNREKIVQTIRELYAQGVDLRWSNIDRVNPSLYRAARLPQNFGSWRNALQAAGLRVEEFVPITRWTKERILEEIRRLHRAGHDLSLESMGKRNPYLVSIACQPRFFGSWEAAVAAADLERRKA
;
A
#
# COMPACT_ATOMS: atom_id res chain seq x y z
N MET A 1 26.60 16.46 10.55
CA MET A 1 25.54 16.90 9.61
C MET A 1 25.97 16.46 8.22
N GLU A 2 25.61 15.25 7.84
CA GLU A 2 25.98 14.66 6.55
C GLU A 2 24.95 15.07 5.51
N ALA A 3 25.31 16.05 4.68
CA ALA A 3 24.53 16.44 3.52
C ALA A 3 24.65 15.34 2.46
N ALA A 4 23.51 14.78 2.07
CA ALA A 4 23.39 13.79 1.01
C ALA A 4 23.80 14.40 -0.34
N GLY A 5 25.09 14.29 -0.67
CA GLY A 5 25.60 14.46 -2.02
C GLY A 5 25.22 13.25 -2.85
N VAL A 6 24.01 13.24 -3.41
CA VAL A 6 23.66 12.26 -4.44
C VAL A 6 24.13 12.80 -5.77
N ASP A 7 25.38 12.46 -6.07
CA ASP A 7 26.06 12.73 -7.33
C ASP A 7 25.32 12.00 -8.47
N TYR A 8 24.62 12.75 -9.30
CA TYR A 8 24.00 12.22 -10.52
C TYR A 8 25.08 12.14 -11.61
N LEU A 9 25.92 11.11 -11.54
CA LEU A 9 26.91 10.87 -12.59
C LEU A 9 26.22 10.39 -13.90
N PRO A 10 26.60 10.92 -15.07
CA PRO A 10 26.03 10.56 -16.36
C PRO A 10 26.73 9.32 -16.91
N ILE A 11 26.19 8.12 -16.65
CA ILE A 11 26.82 6.88 -17.12
C ILE A 11 26.22 6.46 -18.46
N LYS A 12 27.04 6.50 -19.52
CA LYS A 12 26.76 5.94 -20.85
C LYS A 12 26.53 4.43 -20.73
N GLY A 13 25.25 4.05 -20.77
CA GLY A 13 24.76 2.67 -20.73
C GLY A 13 23.27 2.63 -21.03
N VAL A 14 22.89 3.06 -22.24
CA VAL A 14 21.51 3.17 -22.72
C VAL A 14 20.88 1.78 -22.90
N ARG A 15 20.48 1.14 -21.81
CA ARG A 15 19.32 0.22 -21.77
C ARG A 15 18.26 0.87 -20.89
N ARG A 16 17.73 2.00 -21.38
CA ARG A 16 16.70 2.81 -20.71
C ARG A 16 15.53 1.92 -20.31
N TRP A 17 15.26 1.85 -19.01
CA TRP A 17 13.92 1.51 -18.55
C TRP A 17 12.94 2.52 -19.12
N ASN A 18 12.06 2.06 -20.00
CA ASN A 18 10.90 2.79 -20.48
C ASN A 18 9.63 2.07 -19.95
N ARG A 19 8.47 2.69 -20.11
CA ARG A 19 7.20 2.13 -19.62
C ARG A 19 6.94 0.71 -20.12
N GLU A 20 7.16 0.46 -21.42
CA GLU A 20 6.93 -0.84 -22.05
C GLU A 20 7.82 -1.93 -21.45
N LYS A 21 9.12 -1.66 -21.32
CA LYS A 21 10.09 -2.61 -20.78
C LYS A 21 9.82 -2.91 -19.32
N ILE A 22 9.42 -1.92 -18.53
CA ILE A 22 9.01 -2.11 -17.13
C ILE A 22 7.79 -3.05 -17.06
N VAL A 23 6.75 -2.82 -17.88
CA VAL A 23 5.55 -3.66 -17.93
C VAL A 23 5.90 -5.09 -18.36
N GLN A 24 6.71 -5.23 -19.40
CA GLN A 24 7.15 -6.54 -19.89
C GLN A 24 7.88 -7.32 -18.78
N THR A 25 8.87 -6.70 -18.13
CA THR A 25 9.62 -7.36 -17.05
C THR A 25 8.72 -7.70 -15.86
N ILE A 26 7.74 -6.86 -15.50
CA ILE A 26 6.76 -7.18 -14.45
C ILE A 26 5.96 -8.43 -14.82
N ARG A 27 5.50 -8.55 -16.08
CA ARG A 27 4.77 -9.73 -16.55
C ARG A 27 5.63 -10.99 -16.57
N GLU A 28 6.89 -10.88 -16.98
CA GLU A 28 7.85 -11.99 -16.94
C GLU A 28 8.09 -12.49 -15.52
N LEU A 29 8.30 -11.58 -14.56
CA LEU A 29 8.46 -11.92 -13.16
C LEU A 29 7.19 -12.55 -12.58
N TYR A 30 6.01 -12.03 -12.95
CA TYR A 30 4.73 -12.62 -12.56
C TYR A 30 4.57 -14.05 -13.09
N ALA A 31 4.87 -14.28 -14.37
CA ALA A 31 4.80 -15.59 -15.00
C ALA A 31 5.79 -16.60 -14.39
N GLN A 32 6.93 -16.12 -13.87
CA GLN A 32 7.89 -16.92 -13.13
C GLN A 32 7.47 -17.20 -11.67
N GLY A 33 6.32 -16.69 -11.24
CA GLY A 33 5.84 -16.85 -9.86
C GLY A 33 6.64 -16.04 -8.83
N VAL A 34 7.38 -15.01 -9.25
CA VAL A 34 8.13 -14.14 -8.35
C VAL A 34 7.14 -13.28 -7.56
N ASP A 35 7.32 -13.20 -6.23
CA ASP A 35 6.53 -12.29 -5.39
C ASP A 35 6.82 -10.83 -5.81
N LEU A 36 5.80 -10.16 -6.36
CA LEU A 36 5.90 -8.78 -6.84
C LEU A 36 5.70 -7.72 -5.74
N ARG A 37 5.66 -8.13 -4.47
CA ARG A 37 5.74 -7.20 -3.33
C ARG A 37 6.99 -6.34 -3.46
N TRP A 38 6.82 -5.05 -3.20
CA TRP A 38 7.89 -4.06 -3.37
C TRP A 38 9.16 -4.45 -2.61
N SER A 39 9.03 -5.03 -1.40
CA SER A 39 10.16 -5.45 -0.56
C SER A 39 10.96 -6.60 -1.19
N ASN A 40 10.31 -7.46 -1.97
CA ASN A 40 11.00 -8.51 -2.71
C ASN A 40 11.65 -7.95 -3.97
N ILE A 41 10.94 -7.11 -4.74
CA ILE A 41 11.47 -6.54 -5.99
C ILE A 41 12.63 -5.57 -5.73
N ASP A 42 12.62 -4.82 -4.63
CA ASP A 42 13.76 -3.98 -4.24
C ASP A 42 15.03 -4.82 -3.97
N ARG A 43 14.88 -6.08 -3.55
CA ARG A 43 16.00 -7.01 -3.32
C ARG A 43 16.42 -7.73 -4.60
N VAL A 44 15.46 -8.25 -5.36
CA VAL A 44 15.71 -9.08 -6.55
C VAL A 44 16.08 -8.22 -7.77
N ASN A 45 15.43 -7.06 -7.94
CA ASN A 45 15.68 -6.15 -9.04
C ASN A 45 15.46 -4.67 -8.62
N PRO A 46 16.39 -4.09 -7.84
CA PRO A 46 16.29 -2.70 -7.37
C PRO A 46 16.22 -1.69 -8.53
N SER A 47 16.83 -2.01 -9.66
CA SER A 47 16.85 -1.13 -10.84
C SER A 47 15.47 -0.97 -11.47
N LEU A 48 14.71 -2.08 -11.58
CA LEU A 48 13.33 -2.10 -12.03
C LEU A 48 12.43 -1.33 -11.05
N TYR A 49 12.56 -1.60 -9.75
CA TYR A 49 11.75 -0.94 -8.73
C TYR A 49 11.95 0.58 -8.74
N ARG A 50 13.21 1.03 -8.78
CA ARG A 50 13.55 2.46 -8.85
C ARG A 50 13.02 3.09 -10.13
N ALA A 51 13.23 2.46 -11.28
CA ALA A 51 12.76 2.98 -12.56
C ALA A 51 11.23 3.10 -12.63
N ALA A 52 10.49 2.10 -12.14
CA ALA A 52 9.03 2.13 -12.12
C ALA A 52 8.45 3.28 -11.28
N ARG A 53 9.13 3.64 -10.18
CA ARG A 53 8.72 4.73 -9.28
C ARG A 53 9.04 6.13 -9.79
N LEU A 54 9.85 6.26 -10.83
CA LEU A 54 10.18 7.57 -11.40
C LEU A 54 8.94 8.24 -12.01
N PRO A 55 8.72 9.56 -11.83
CA PRO A 55 7.58 10.27 -12.39
C PRO A 55 7.47 10.18 -13.92
N GLN A 56 8.61 10.16 -14.64
CA GLN A 56 8.63 10.00 -16.09
C GLN A 56 8.14 8.63 -16.57
N ASN A 57 8.12 7.63 -15.68
CA ASN A 57 7.57 6.30 -15.95
C ASN A 57 6.16 6.21 -15.37
N PHE A 58 5.98 5.56 -14.22
CA PHE A 58 4.66 5.33 -13.62
C PHE A 58 4.44 6.12 -12.32
N GLY A 59 5.47 6.74 -11.76
CA GLY A 59 5.44 7.49 -10.50
C GLY A 59 5.24 6.63 -9.24
N SER A 60 4.81 5.37 -9.37
CA SER A 60 4.70 4.43 -8.26
C SER A 60 4.77 2.98 -8.74
N TRP A 61 5.19 2.07 -7.87
CA TRP A 61 5.15 0.63 -8.13
C TRP A 61 3.73 0.12 -8.37
N ARG A 62 2.76 0.67 -7.63
CA ARG A 62 1.33 0.35 -7.79
C ARG A 62 0.85 0.62 -9.23
N ASN A 63 1.17 1.79 -9.77
CA ASN A 63 0.77 2.16 -11.13
C ASN A 63 1.45 1.26 -12.18
N ALA A 64 2.70 0.86 -11.95
CA ALA A 64 3.40 -0.07 -12.85
C ALA A 64 2.75 -1.46 -12.87
N LEU A 65 2.31 -1.98 -11.71
CA LEU A 65 1.56 -3.24 -11.61
C LEU A 65 0.20 -3.15 -12.34
N GLN A 66 -0.51 -2.02 -12.19
CA GLN A 66 -1.77 -1.78 -12.92
C GLN A 66 -1.57 -1.75 -14.43
N ALA A 67 -0.52 -1.06 -14.90
CA ALA A 67 -0.17 -1.01 -16.32
C ALA A 67 0.22 -2.40 -16.88
N ALA A 68 0.76 -3.28 -16.02
CA ALA A 68 1.03 -4.67 -16.38
C ALA A 68 -0.25 -5.53 -16.47
N GLY A 69 -1.41 -5.03 -16.05
CA GLY A 69 -2.69 -5.76 -16.01
C GLY A 69 -2.86 -6.62 -14.76
N LEU A 70 -2.08 -6.36 -13.71
CA LEU A 70 -2.11 -7.14 -12.48
C LEU A 70 -3.02 -6.48 -11.45
N ARG A 71 -3.76 -7.30 -10.69
CA ARG A 71 -4.52 -6.80 -9.54
C ARG A 71 -3.55 -6.47 -8.41
N VAL A 72 -3.39 -5.18 -8.14
CA VAL A 72 -2.38 -4.67 -7.19
C VAL A 72 -2.65 -5.17 -5.77
N GLU A 73 -3.91 -5.47 -5.47
CA GLU A 73 -4.39 -5.97 -4.19
C GLU A 73 -3.71 -7.29 -3.79
N GLU A 74 -3.20 -8.04 -4.76
CA GLU A 74 -2.46 -9.29 -4.53
C GLU A 74 -1.02 -9.04 -4.02
N PHE A 75 -0.42 -7.88 -4.33
CA PHE A 75 1.02 -7.61 -4.11
C PHE A 75 1.31 -6.39 -3.25
N VAL A 76 0.36 -5.48 -3.12
CA VAL A 76 0.49 -4.27 -2.33
C VAL A 76 -0.68 -4.30 -1.35
N PRO A 77 -0.41 -4.42 -0.04
CA PRO A 77 -1.46 -4.19 0.94
C PRO A 77 -2.05 -2.83 0.63
N ILE A 78 -3.37 -2.74 0.46
CA ILE A 78 -4.05 -1.46 0.26
C ILE A 78 -3.82 -0.64 1.54
N THR A 79 -2.72 0.11 1.57
CA THR A 79 -2.27 0.97 2.68
C THR A 79 -2.97 2.32 2.64
N ARG A 80 -3.89 2.53 1.71
CA ARG A 80 -4.76 3.69 1.73
C ARG A 80 -5.97 3.39 2.59
N TRP A 81 -5.90 3.84 3.84
CA TRP A 81 -7.07 3.88 4.70
C TRP A 81 -8.10 4.83 4.10
N THR A 82 -9.29 4.30 3.87
CA THR A 82 -10.50 5.07 3.60
C THR A 82 -11.45 4.89 4.78
N LYS A 83 -12.49 5.72 4.88
CA LYS A 83 -13.50 5.56 5.93
C LYS A 83 -14.11 4.16 5.85
N GLU A 84 -14.45 3.70 4.65
CA GLU A 84 -15.06 2.40 4.37
C GLU A 84 -14.14 1.25 4.83
N ARG A 85 -12.84 1.35 4.58
CA ARG A 85 -11.87 0.32 4.98
C ARG A 85 -11.69 0.26 6.49
N ILE A 86 -11.73 1.40 7.18
CA ILE A 86 -11.72 1.45 8.64
C ILE A 86 -12.98 0.76 9.19
N LEU A 87 -14.16 1.04 8.61
CA LEU A 87 -15.41 0.38 9.02
C LEU A 87 -15.39 -1.13 8.75
N GLU A 88 -14.89 -1.55 7.60
CA GLU A 88 -14.75 -2.97 7.26
C GLU A 88 -13.85 -3.70 8.26
N GLU A 89 -12.72 -3.11 8.62
CA GLU A 89 -11.80 -3.71 9.58
C GLU A 89 -12.40 -3.76 11.00
N ILE A 90 -13.10 -2.71 11.43
CA ILE A 90 -13.84 -2.71 12.71
C ILE A 90 -14.90 -3.84 12.71
N ARG A 91 -15.65 -4.00 11.62
CA ARG A 91 -16.64 -5.08 11.49
C ARG A 91 -15.99 -6.45 11.50
N ARG A 92 -14.86 -6.62 10.83
CA ARG A 92 -14.10 -7.87 10.83
C ARG A 92 -13.68 -8.25 12.25
N LEU A 93 -13.17 -7.28 13.02
CA LEU A 93 -12.76 -7.48 14.40
C LEU A 93 -13.95 -7.83 15.30
N HIS A 94 -15.10 -7.15 15.12
CA HIS A 94 -16.33 -7.46 15.83
C HIS A 94 -16.82 -8.88 15.55
N ARG A 95 -16.84 -9.29 14.26
CA ARG A 95 -17.24 -10.66 13.85
C ARG A 95 -16.29 -11.73 14.38
N ALA A 96 -15.01 -11.39 14.55
CA ALA A 96 -14.02 -12.25 15.17
C ALA A 96 -14.15 -12.32 16.71
N GLY A 97 -15.14 -11.64 17.30
CA GLY A 97 -15.39 -11.63 18.75
C GLY A 97 -14.38 -10.81 19.55
N HIS A 98 -13.65 -9.90 18.90
CA HIS A 98 -12.70 -9.04 19.61
C HIS A 98 -13.41 -7.91 20.34
N ASP A 99 -12.93 -7.60 21.54
CA ASP A 99 -13.35 -6.41 22.27
C ASP A 99 -12.86 -5.15 21.54
N LEU A 100 -13.83 -4.35 21.09
CA LEU A 100 -13.62 -3.09 20.39
C LEU A 100 -13.39 -1.90 21.34
N SER A 101 -13.27 -2.12 22.66
CA SER A 101 -12.88 -1.07 23.60
C SER A 101 -11.56 -0.43 23.18
N LEU A 102 -11.43 0.87 23.41
CA LEU A 102 -10.22 1.63 23.07
C LEU A 102 -8.98 1.02 23.73
N GLU A 103 -9.10 0.50 24.95
CA GLU A 103 -7.99 -0.13 25.67
C GLU A 103 -7.55 -1.44 25.02
N SER A 104 -8.49 -2.33 24.70
CA SER A 104 -8.21 -3.60 24.01
C SER A 104 -7.60 -3.34 22.63
N MET A 105 -8.19 -2.41 21.87
CA MET A 105 -7.77 -2.08 20.52
C MET A 105 -6.47 -1.30 20.46
N GLY A 106 -6.18 -0.47 21.46
CA GLY A 106 -4.89 0.20 21.60
C GLY A 106 -3.73 -0.78 21.80
N LYS A 107 -3.95 -1.91 22.48
CA LYS A 107 -2.95 -2.98 22.65
C LYS A 107 -2.85 -3.87 21.41
N ARG A 108 -3.99 -4.21 20.79
CA ARG A 108 -4.06 -5.16 19.67
C ARG A 108 -3.71 -4.56 18.31
N ASN A 109 -4.23 -3.37 18.01
CA ASN A 109 -4.04 -2.71 16.72
C ASN A 109 -3.97 -1.18 16.89
N PRO A 110 -2.89 -0.66 17.51
CA PRO A 110 -2.72 0.77 17.76
C PRO A 110 -2.73 1.60 16.47
N TYR A 111 -2.30 1.01 15.36
CA TYR A 111 -2.27 1.67 14.05
C TYR A 111 -3.68 1.96 13.52
N LEU A 112 -4.61 0.98 13.61
CA LEU A 112 -6.00 1.17 13.22
C LEU A 112 -6.68 2.25 14.06
N VAL A 113 -6.47 2.24 15.39
CA VAL A 113 -7.01 3.24 16.32
C VAL A 113 -6.50 4.64 15.97
N SER A 114 -5.18 4.79 15.82
CA SER A 114 -4.56 6.07 15.47
C SER A 114 -5.13 6.66 14.18
N ILE A 115 -5.43 5.80 13.20
CA ILE A 115 -5.96 6.24 11.91
C ILE A 115 -7.43 6.63 12.01
N ALA A 116 -8.26 5.82 12.67
CA ALA A 116 -9.66 6.16 12.90
C ALA A 116 -9.83 7.52 13.60
N CYS A 117 -8.93 7.82 14.56
CA CYS A 117 -8.91 9.08 15.30
C CYS A 117 -8.46 10.31 14.47
N GLN A 118 -7.97 10.15 13.24
CA GLN A 118 -7.60 11.34 12.45
C GLN A 118 -8.86 12.11 12.04
N PRO A 119 -8.84 13.47 12.10
CA PRO A 119 -10.02 14.29 11.78
C PRO A 119 -10.60 14.07 10.38
N ARG A 120 -9.75 13.71 9.40
CA ARG A 120 -10.18 13.39 8.03
C ARG A 120 -11.00 12.10 7.91
N PHE A 121 -10.97 11.24 8.92
CA PHE A 121 -11.74 10.00 8.98
C PHE A 121 -12.92 10.17 9.94
N PHE A 122 -12.77 9.81 11.22
CA PHE A 122 -13.84 9.84 12.21
C PHE A 122 -13.55 10.75 13.41
N GLY A 123 -12.29 11.18 13.60
CA GLY A 123 -11.89 12.05 14.70
C GLY A 123 -11.76 11.35 16.07
N SER A 124 -12.46 10.23 16.27
CA SER A 124 -12.27 9.35 17.44
C SER A 124 -12.55 7.88 17.10
N TRP A 125 -12.08 6.99 17.97
CA TRP A 125 -12.31 5.55 17.84
C TRP A 125 -13.78 5.20 18.05
N GLU A 126 -14.41 5.83 19.05
CA GLU A 126 -15.81 5.66 19.41
C GLU A 126 -16.73 6.08 18.25
N ALA A 127 -16.40 7.18 17.56
CA ALA A 127 -17.14 7.62 16.38
C ALA A 127 -17.02 6.63 15.22
N ALA A 128 -15.84 6.01 15.04
CA ALA A 128 -15.64 4.99 14.01
C ALA A 128 -16.42 3.70 14.32
N VAL A 129 -16.44 3.25 15.58
CA VAL A 129 -17.23 2.08 16.02
C VAL A 129 -18.72 2.35 15.88
N ALA A 130 -19.20 3.52 16.31
CA ALA A 130 -20.60 3.92 16.14
C ALA A 130 -21.01 3.96 14.66
N ALA A 131 -20.16 4.52 13.79
CA ALA A 131 -20.39 4.53 12.34
C ALA A 131 -20.43 3.10 11.75
N ALA A 132 -19.58 2.20 12.24
CA ALA A 132 -19.55 0.80 11.78
C ALA A 132 -20.85 0.06 12.13
N ASP A 133 -21.44 0.39 13.27
CA ASP A 133 -22.72 -0.16 13.74
C ASP A 133 -23.93 0.45 13.03
N LEU A 134 -23.92 1.76 12.77
CA LEU A 134 -25.02 2.45 12.07
C LEU A 134 -25.19 1.97 10.62
N GLU A 135 -24.08 1.78 9.92
CA GLU A 135 -24.10 1.26 8.55
C GLU A 135 -24.56 -0.20 8.48
N ARG A 136 -24.32 -1.00 9.54
CA ARG A 136 -24.84 -2.38 9.61
C ARG A 136 -26.37 -2.41 9.61
N ARG A 137 -27.03 -1.42 10.22
CA ARG A 137 -28.50 -1.36 10.29
C ARG A 137 -29.16 -0.94 8.99
N LYS A 138 -28.39 -0.41 8.02
CA LYS A 138 -28.88 0.08 6.73
C LYS A 138 -28.72 -0.93 5.58
N ALA A 139 -28.01 -2.04 5.80
CA ALA A 139 -27.75 -3.09 4.83
C ALA A 139 -28.56 -4.35 5.17
#